data_AF-A0A659UPV5-F1
#
_entry.id   AF-A0A659UPV5-F1
#
_cell.length_a   1.000
_cell.length_b   1.000
_cell.length_c   1.000
_cell.angle_alpha   90.00
_cell.angle_beta   90.00
_cell.angle_gamma   90.00
#
_symmetry.space_group_name_H-M   'P 1'
#
loop_
_entity.id
_entity.type
_entity.pdbx_description
1 polymer ?
#
loop_
_entity_poly.entity_id
_entity_poly.type
_entity_poly.pdbx_seq_one_letter_code
_entity_poly.pdbx_strand_id
1 'polypeptide(L)'
;MKTVYSPLHAGHAGQMELVTSAIVPGFEKPSRAEFIKARVESEKLGAIIAPVEHDLAAAKRVHRSDYIDFLPTVWPQWIAEGHTGTAMPFTWPTRGLRGDVP
;
A
#
# COMPACT_ATOMS: atom_id res chain seq x y z
N MET A 1 23.85 9.67 -9.11
CA MET A 1 22.96 8.64 -8.52
C MET A 1 21.77 8.46 -9.46
N LYS A 2 21.12 7.28 -9.52
CA LYS A 2 19.86 7.11 -10.27
C LYS A 2 18.71 7.01 -9.27
N THR A 3 17.58 7.64 -9.57
CA THR A 3 16.34 7.54 -8.79
C THR A 3 15.31 6.80 -9.62
N VAL A 4 14.68 5.76 -9.05
CA VAL A 4 13.58 5.06 -9.70
C VAL A 4 12.26 5.60 -9.12
N TYR A 5 11.36 6.05 -9.98
CA TYR A 5 10.11 6.69 -9.59
C TYR A 5 8.96 6.19 -10.47
N SER A 6 7.84 5.83 -9.84
CA SER A 6 6.62 5.42 -10.54
C SER A 6 5.47 6.35 -10.19
N PRO A 7 4.79 6.99 -11.14
CA PRO A 7 3.60 7.80 -10.84
C PRO A 7 2.42 6.97 -10.31
N LEU A 8 2.47 5.64 -10.42
CA LEU A 8 1.43 4.74 -9.91
C LEU A 8 1.30 4.77 -8.39
N HIS A 9 2.27 5.30 -7.64
CA HIS A 9 2.15 5.50 -6.19
C HIS A 9 0.89 6.33 -5.85
N ALA A 10 0.50 7.26 -6.72
CA ALA A 10 -0.66 8.12 -6.52
C ALA A 10 -2.01 7.35 -6.54
N GLY A 11 -2.02 6.11 -7.05
CA GLY A 11 -3.18 5.22 -6.99
C GLY A 11 -3.50 4.74 -5.57
N HIS A 12 -2.54 4.83 -4.64
CA HIS A 12 -2.78 4.61 -3.22
C HIS A 12 -2.99 5.96 -2.52
N ALA A 13 -4.22 6.48 -2.61
CA ALA A 13 -4.59 7.77 -2.05
C ALA A 13 -6.00 7.73 -1.44
N GLY A 14 -6.30 8.73 -0.60
CA GLY A 14 -7.64 8.93 -0.03
C GLY A 14 -8.01 7.93 1.08
N GLN A 15 -7.08 7.11 1.54
CA GLN A 15 -7.26 6.21 2.66
C GLN A 15 -7.39 6.98 3.99
N MET A 16 -8.16 6.40 4.90
CA MET A 16 -8.27 6.84 6.29
C MET A 16 -7.31 6.02 7.16
N GLU A 17 -6.91 6.60 8.28
CA GLU A 17 -5.97 6.02 9.25
C GLU A 17 -6.57 6.11 10.65
N LEU A 18 -6.47 4.99 11.40
CA LEU A 18 -6.86 4.94 12.80
C LEU A 18 -5.68 5.38 13.67
N VAL A 19 -5.84 6.51 14.37
CA VAL A 19 -4.84 7.08 15.28
C VAL A 19 -5.44 7.14 16.66
N THR A 20 -5.03 6.22 17.53
CA THR A 20 -5.51 6.08 18.92
C THR A 20 -7.05 6.04 18.99
N SER A 21 -7.70 7.20 19.14
CA SER A 21 -9.13 7.35 19.36
C SER A 21 -9.89 7.94 18.15
N ALA A 22 -9.24 8.19 17.02
CA ALA A 22 -9.86 8.87 15.88
C ALA A 22 -9.50 8.23 14.54
N ILE A 23 -10.44 8.30 13.61
CA ILE A 23 -10.22 7.97 12.20
C ILE A 23 -10.00 9.30 11.47
N VAL A 24 -8.82 9.47 10.89
CA VAL A 24 -8.38 10.71 10.24
C VAL A 24 -7.86 10.42 8.82
N PRO A 25 -7.73 11.41 7.93
CA PRO A 25 -7.06 11.19 6.64
C PRO A 25 -5.64 10.67 6.86
N GLY A 26 -5.23 9.67 6.07
CA GLY A 26 -3.91 9.05 6.21
C GLY A 26 -2.76 10.04 6.10
N PHE A 27 -1.71 9.83 6.90
CA PHE A 27 -0.50 10.66 6.86
C PHE A 27 0.41 10.31 5.67
N GLU A 28 0.38 9.06 5.22
CA GLU A 28 1.09 8.57 4.04
C GLU A 28 0.37 9.07 2.77
N LYS A 29 0.66 10.32 2.38
CA LYS A 29 0.01 10.99 1.25
C LYS A 29 0.92 10.97 0.01
N PRO A 30 0.35 10.96 -1.21
CA PRO A 30 1.11 11.10 -2.46
C PRO A 30 2.04 12.32 -2.49
N SER A 31 1.68 13.41 -1.78
CA SER A 31 2.52 14.61 -1.68
C SER A 31 3.91 14.33 -1.11
N ARG A 32 4.09 13.29 -0.29
CA ARG A 32 5.40 12.90 0.24
C ARG A 32 6.36 12.52 -0.88
N ALA A 33 5.91 11.70 -1.82
CA ALA A 33 6.70 11.27 -2.96
C ALA A 33 7.00 12.46 -3.89
N GLU A 34 6.05 13.38 -4.08
CA GLU A 34 6.25 14.58 -4.88
C GLU A 34 7.27 15.55 -4.26
N PHE A 35 7.22 15.77 -2.94
CA PHE A 35 8.21 16.61 -2.25
C PHE A 35 9.63 16.02 -2.35
N ILE A 36 9.76 14.70 -2.21
CA ILE A 36 11.04 14.00 -2.37
C ILE A 36 11.52 14.12 -3.82
N LYS A 37 10.65 13.84 -4.80
CA LYS A 37 10.98 13.98 -6.23
C LYS A 37 11.45 15.40 -6.56
N ALA A 38 10.71 16.41 -6.12
CA ALA A 38 11.07 17.81 -6.32
C ALA A 38 12.46 18.14 -5.74
N ARG A 39 12.78 17.59 -4.56
CA ARG A 39 14.12 17.77 -3.97
C ARG A 39 15.22 17.04 -4.72
N VAL A 40 14.96 15.82 -5.19
CA VAL A 40 15.90 15.07 -6.05
C VAL A 40 16.21 15.86 -7.32
N GLU A 41 15.20 16.49 -7.93
CA GLU A 41 15.33 17.32 -9.12
C GLU A 41 16.11 18.61 -8.81
N SER A 42 15.78 19.33 -7.73
CA SER A 42 16.44 20.59 -7.37
C SER A 42 17.92 20.42 -7.04
N GLU A 43 18.26 19.34 -6.34
CA GLU A 43 19.64 19.00 -5.97
C GLU A 43 20.42 18.29 -7.10
N LYS A 44 19.76 18.00 -8.23
CA LYS A 44 20.39 17.38 -9.41
C LYS A 44 21.14 16.08 -9.07
N LEU A 45 20.57 15.24 -8.20
CA LEU A 45 21.23 14.00 -7.72
C LEU A 45 21.50 12.98 -8.84
N GLY A 46 20.79 13.13 -9.96
CA GLY A 46 21.02 12.44 -11.23
C GLY A 46 19.70 12.11 -11.92
N ALA A 47 19.72 11.11 -12.81
CA ALA A 47 18.55 10.76 -13.62
C ALA A 47 17.43 10.14 -12.77
N ILE A 48 16.20 10.61 -12.99
CA ILE A 48 14.97 9.97 -12.52
C ILE A 48 14.44 9.10 -13.67
N ILE A 49 14.25 7.82 -13.41
CA ILE A 49 13.82 6.82 -14.39
C ILE A 49 12.57 6.09 -13.91
N ALA A 50 11.77 5.59 -14.86
CA ALA A 50 10.66 4.70 -14.55
C ALA A 50 11.18 3.34 -14.05
N PRO A 51 10.41 2.62 -13.21
CA PRO A 51 10.76 1.26 -12.85
C PRO A 51 10.65 0.32 -14.06
N VAL A 52 11.35 -0.80 -13.98
CA VAL A 52 11.06 -1.97 -14.80
C VAL A 52 10.00 -2.80 -14.07
N GLU A 53 9.05 -3.36 -14.82
CA GLU A 53 8.05 -4.24 -14.23
C GLU A 53 8.68 -5.56 -13.78
N HIS A 54 8.24 -6.03 -12.61
CA HIS A 54 8.62 -7.31 -12.05
C HIS A 54 7.34 -8.09 -11.73
N ASP A 55 7.38 -9.41 -11.94
CA ASP A 55 6.29 -10.27 -11.56
C ASP A 55 6.17 -10.40 -10.02
N LEU A 56 5.02 -10.91 -9.57
CA LEU A 56 4.79 -11.19 -8.16
C LEU A 56 5.61 -12.38 -7.64
N ALA A 57 6.26 -13.16 -8.50
CA ALA A 57 7.15 -14.23 -8.06
C ALA A 57 8.32 -13.65 -7.27
N ALA A 58 8.78 -12.44 -7.59
CA ALA A 58 9.74 -11.72 -6.78
C ALA A 58 9.27 -11.47 -5.34
N ALA A 59 8.03 -11.01 -5.17
CA ALA A 59 7.44 -10.75 -3.84
C ALA A 59 7.21 -12.06 -3.06
N LYS A 60 6.76 -13.12 -3.74
CA LYS A 60 6.50 -14.45 -3.14
C LYS A 60 7.76 -15.19 -2.64
N ARG A 61 8.96 -14.70 -2.94
CA ARG A 61 10.21 -15.20 -2.33
C ARG A 61 10.42 -14.71 -0.89
N VAL A 62 9.74 -13.63 -0.50
CA VAL A 62 9.89 -12.99 0.83
C VAL A 62 8.60 -13.12 1.63
N HIS A 63 7.45 -12.99 0.97
CA HIS A 63 6.14 -13.09 1.60
C HIS A 63 5.51 -14.48 1.35
N ARG A 64 4.62 -14.90 2.26
CA ARG A 64 3.77 -16.06 1.99
C ARG A 64 2.95 -15.82 0.73
N SER A 65 2.78 -16.85 -0.08
CA SER A 65 2.07 -16.75 -1.36
C SER A 65 0.59 -16.39 -1.16
N ASP A 66 -0.06 -16.98 -0.15
CA ASP A 66 -1.47 -16.70 0.19
C ASP A 66 -1.72 -15.23 0.55
N TYR A 67 -0.80 -14.59 1.26
CA TYR A 67 -0.88 -13.16 1.54
C TYR A 67 -0.81 -12.30 0.27
N ILE A 68 0.14 -12.61 -0.62
CA ILE A 68 0.27 -11.88 -1.91
C ILE A 68 -0.96 -12.09 -2.78
N ASP A 69 -1.53 -13.30 -2.80
CA ASP A 69 -2.71 -13.64 -3.58
C ASP A 69 -4.00 -13.01 -3.04
N PHE A 70 -4.04 -12.66 -1.73
CA PHE A 70 -5.15 -11.94 -1.10
C PHE A 70 -5.20 -10.44 -1.40
N LEU A 71 -4.06 -9.76 -1.50
CA LEU A 71 -4.00 -8.30 -1.70
C LEU A 71 -4.84 -7.76 -2.88
N PRO A 72 -4.89 -8.40 -4.07
CA PRO A 72 -5.74 -7.92 -5.16
C PRO A 72 -7.24 -8.19 -4.93
N THR A 73 -7.62 -9.06 -4.00
CA THR A 73 -9.02 -9.46 -3.78
C THR A 73 -9.72 -8.64 -2.72
N VAL A 74 -8.97 -8.08 -1.76
CA VAL A 74 -9.55 -7.43 -0.57
C VAL A 74 -10.46 -6.26 -0.91
N TRP A 75 -10.05 -5.37 -1.83
CA TRP A 75 -10.86 -4.21 -2.19
C TRP A 75 -12.16 -4.58 -2.95
N PRO A 76 -12.11 -5.42 -4.00
CA PRO A 76 -13.33 -5.93 -4.63
C PRO A 76 -14.28 -6.62 -3.66
N GLN A 77 -13.77 -7.46 -2.74
CA GLN A 77 -14.59 -8.15 -1.73
C GLN A 77 -15.23 -7.15 -0.76
N TRP A 78 -14.46 -6.18 -0.27
CA TRP A 78 -14.93 -5.13 0.63
C TRP A 78 -16.10 -4.34 0.03
N ILE A 79 -15.98 -3.94 -1.24
CA ILE A 79 -17.05 -3.25 -1.95
C ILE A 79 -18.26 -4.16 -2.19
N ALA A 80 -18.04 -5.43 -2.54
CA ALA A 80 -19.12 -6.40 -2.76
C ALA A 80 -19.95 -6.68 -1.50
N GLU A 81 -19.35 -6.56 -0.32
CA GLU A 81 -20.03 -6.65 0.97
C GLU A 81 -20.85 -5.38 1.32
N GLY A 82 -20.76 -4.32 0.51
CA GLY A 82 -21.51 -3.07 0.68
C GLY A 82 -20.81 -2.05 1.57
N HIS A 83 -19.55 -2.26 1.93
CA HIS A 83 -18.78 -1.29 2.71
C HIS A 83 -18.39 -0.08 1.85
N THR A 84 -18.43 1.11 2.44
CA THR A 84 -18.17 2.38 1.72
C THR A 84 -16.93 3.13 2.20
N GLY A 85 -16.36 2.72 3.34
CA GLY A 85 -15.14 3.31 3.91
C GLY A 85 -13.85 2.58 3.51
N THR A 86 -12.72 3.08 4.01
CA THR A 86 -11.43 2.36 3.91
C THR A 86 -11.55 0.96 4.51
N ALA A 87 -11.05 -0.05 3.80
CA ALA A 87 -10.94 -1.40 4.32
C ALA A 87 -9.99 -1.42 5.53
N MET A 88 -10.55 -1.58 6.73
CA MET A 88 -9.80 -1.60 7.99
C MET A 88 -10.12 -2.90 8.75
N PRO A 89 -9.09 -3.62 9.22
CA PRO A 89 -9.31 -4.83 10.00
C PRO A 89 -9.91 -4.48 11.36
N PHE A 90 -10.90 -5.28 11.78
CA PHE A 90 -11.51 -5.18 13.11
C PHE A 90 -11.22 -6.40 13.99
N THR A 91 -10.87 -7.53 13.39
CA THR A 91 -10.62 -8.80 14.08
C THR A 91 -9.26 -9.36 13.70
N TRP A 92 -8.60 -10.00 14.68
CA TRP A 92 -7.31 -10.65 14.51
C TRP A 92 -7.34 -12.01 15.21
N PRO A 93 -6.69 -13.06 14.65
CA PRO A 93 -6.61 -14.37 15.27
C PRO A 93 -5.63 -14.34 16.46
N THR A 94 -6.04 -13.70 17.55
CA THR A 94 -5.27 -13.62 18.80
C THR A 94 -5.50 -14.86 19.67
N ARG A 95 -4.91 -14.89 20.88
CA ARG A 95 -4.99 -16.04 21.79
C ARG A 95 -6.45 -16.43 22.04
N GLY A 96 -6.79 -17.69 21.71
CA GLY A 96 -8.14 -18.24 21.90
C GLY A 96 -9.05 -18.14 20.68
N LEU A 97 -8.63 -17.45 19.61
CA LEU A 97 -9.31 -17.42 18.32
C LEU A 97 -8.62 -18.37 17.33
N ARG A 98 -9.38 -18.93 16.39
CA ARG A 98 -8.79 -19.72 15.32
C ARG A 98 -8.12 -18.81 14.29
N GLY A 99 -7.05 -19.30 13.68
CA GLY A 99 -6.33 -18.64 12.58
C GLY A 99 -6.26 -19.51 11.33
N ASP A 100 -7.17 -20.48 11.20
CA ASP A 100 -7.34 -21.26 9.98
C ASP A 100 -7.98 -20.38 8.89
N VAL A 101 -7.46 -20.49 7.66
CA VAL A 101 -8.04 -19.89 6.46
C VAL A 101 -9.12 -20.87 5.97
N PRO A 102 -10.39 -20.44 5.78
CA PRO A 102 -11.46 -21.28 5.23
C PRO A 102 -11.12 -21.87 3.85
#